data_AF-A0A432K8C4-F1
#
_entry.id   AF-A0A432K8C4-F1
#
_cell.length_a   1.000
_cell.length_b   1.000
_cell.length_c   1.000
_cell.angle_alpha   90.00
_cell.angle_beta   90.00
_cell.angle_gamma   90.00
#
_symmetry.space_group_name_H-M   'P 1'
#
loop_
_entity.id
_entity.type
_entity.pdbx_description
1 polymer ?
#
loop_
_entity_poly.entity_id
_entity_poly.type
_entity_poly.pdbx_seq_one_letter_code
_entity_poly.pdbx_strand_id
1 'polypeptide(L)'
;MAGMFDAMGADHIGSIGGEALFDMMGAMSGDNFMTMGNDSAFGMYETMGSGIVMDMEGDAMAGMFGAMGSEQLSDIGHEGVADAFNAMGMDNAIGMGGTNLADMFSAMGGDNISAVGAEGMQEAALSMTGDALAHMDPEAAAAMMDTMGSAEATAALGGEQLAGLIGAINPDQLAEVMPSEVLMEAAEKMTIENFEAMSGEGAGAMFDVLGAEQVFGSLGEVGVAGMFSAMDAEQMATLGTETIAEALTTMGTTNAIGMGADNLAEMMTAMDPEAMGVVGGEALTEMAGAMTGEALAGMNPEAAASMMDTMGTESALASLGGEQLSGMLGAMDASHMAEAFTAEDLTQAAGKMSNDDVQTMDGESAAVLLEGVITVMEPGELGNKGSAVDAGLVAAMLGAMDASQVQAAITPEMTADLAGKMEASDVALLDSDSAAAMMDSMGAGAAVGAMGQNSLAAMIGIMDGQAITETLDAASAGAIAGALSQDNLQSLGAEQAASIGGALGADQFSELSSDQAAGMASAIAEDPGQVLGMAAESVAAMVSTMEASDLGALGSDMVGTMMAGMDAEQLGEMSADHMSEAMETMGADLMGEGAMDFTEIEAATTFLDEAPVETPSALSDMMQAEGASSFFGSALFGQS
;
A
#
# COMPACT_ATOMS: atom_id res chain seq x y z
N MET A 1 7.83 -36.42 24.40
CA MET A 1 7.18 -37.54 23.68
C MET A 1 6.16 -36.99 22.69
N ALA A 2 5.29 -36.07 23.10
CA ALA A 2 4.42 -35.27 22.23
C ALA A 2 5.06 -34.86 20.88
N GLY A 3 6.10 -34.03 20.89
CA GLY A 3 6.80 -33.63 19.66
C GLY A 3 7.46 -34.75 18.83
N MET A 4 7.66 -35.95 19.39
CA MET A 4 8.11 -37.12 18.61
C MET A 4 6.94 -37.78 17.86
N PHE A 5 5.74 -37.78 18.45
CA PHE A 5 4.52 -38.23 17.79
C PHE A 5 4.05 -37.21 16.76
N ASP A 6 4.17 -35.91 17.04
CA ASP A 6 3.88 -34.87 16.04
C ASP A 6 4.80 -34.97 14.83
N ALA A 7 6.09 -35.21 15.06
CA ALA A 7 7.05 -35.41 13.97
C ALA A 7 6.81 -36.71 13.19
N MET A 8 6.12 -37.70 13.77
CA MET A 8 5.70 -38.91 13.06
C MET A 8 4.44 -38.65 12.22
N GLY A 9 3.54 -37.78 12.65
CA GLY A 9 2.29 -37.47 11.97
C GLY A 9 1.24 -38.59 12.05
N ALA A 10 -0.02 -38.22 11.78
CA ALA A 10 -1.19 -39.09 11.93
C ALA A 10 -1.07 -40.43 11.17
N ASP A 11 -0.56 -40.39 9.92
CA ASP A 11 -0.40 -41.57 9.06
C ASP A 11 0.49 -42.66 9.67
N HIS A 12 1.53 -42.26 10.41
CA HIS A 12 2.46 -43.19 11.03
C HIS A 12 2.00 -43.65 12.42
N ILE A 13 1.24 -42.82 13.14
CA ILE A 13 0.62 -43.18 14.42
C ILE A 13 -0.36 -44.35 14.21
N GLY A 14 -1.16 -44.33 13.13
CA GLY A 14 -2.07 -45.42 12.74
C GLY A 14 -1.42 -46.79 12.58
N SER A 15 -0.10 -46.84 12.40
CA SER A 15 0.65 -48.11 12.29
C SER A 15 1.03 -48.74 13.64
N ILE A 16 0.88 -48.00 14.74
CA ILE A 16 1.17 -48.43 16.11
C ILE A 16 -0.16 -48.85 16.75
N GLY A 17 -0.46 -50.16 16.85
CA GLY A 17 -1.76 -50.62 17.36
C GLY A 17 -2.15 -50.02 18.73
N GLY A 18 -3.45 -49.79 18.96
CA GLY A 18 -3.97 -49.00 20.10
C GLY A 18 -3.48 -49.40 21.50
N GLU A 19 -3.39 -50.69 21.82
CA GLU A 19 -2.84 -51.16 23.10
C GLU A 19 -1.35 -50.79 23.28
N ALA A 20 -0.59 -50.83 22.19
CA ALA A 20 0.83 -50.46 22.21
C ALA A 20 1.00 -48.94 22.34
N LEU A 21 0.10 -48.14 21.75
CA LEU A 21 0.07 -46.69 21.97
C LEU A 21 -0.26 -46.36 23.43
N PHE A 22 -1.26 -47.00 24.03
CA PHE A 22 -1.62 -46.79 25.43
C PHE A 22 -0.43 -47.07 26.37
N ASP A 23 0.26 -48.21 26.19
CA ASP A 23 1.45 -48.54 26.97
C ASP A 23 2.60 -47.55 26.77
N MET A 24 2.78 -47.03 25.54
CA MET A 24 3.81 -46.04 25.22
C MET A 24 3.49 -44.65 25.81
N MET A 25 2.21 -44.34 25.99
CA MET A 25 1.72 -43.03 26.43
C MET A 25 1.34 -42.97 27.92
N GLY A 26 1.32 -44.09 28.64
CA GLY A 26 0.98 -44.14 30.07
C GLY A 26 1.87 -43.30 31.02
N ALA A 27 2.87 -42.59 30.50
CA ALA A 27 3.69 -41.62 31.23
C ALA A 27 3.49 -40.15 30.78
N MET A 28 2.56 -39.88 29.85
CA MET A 28 2.23 -38.53 29.38
C MET A 28 1.14 -37.90 30.25
N SER A 29 1.36 -36.65 30.66
CA SER A 29 0.35 -35.80 31.32
C SER A 29 -0.51 -35.07 30.29
N GLY A 30 -1.62 -34.46 30.74
CA GLY A 30 -2.46 -33.59 29.90
C GLY A 30 -1.65 -32.51 29.18
N ASP A 31 -0.78 -31.80 29.90
CA ASP A 31 0.12 -30.79 29.31
C ASP A 31 0.96 -31.32 28.14
N ASN A 32 1.39 -32.59 28.21
CA ASN A 32 2.16 -33.16 27.11
C ASN A 32 1.28 -33.33 25.87
N PHE A 33 0.04 -33.80 26.05
CA PHE A 33 -0.90 -33.94 24.95
C PHE A 33 -1.29 -32.59 24.35
N MET A 34 -1.53 -31.55 25.15
CA MET A 34 -1.90 -30.21 24.64
C MET A 34 -0.84 -29.59 23.73
N THR A 35 0.43 -29.98 23.86
CA THR A 35 1.49 -29.51 22.95
C THR A 35 1.52 -30.23 21.61
N MET A 36 0.65 -31.21 21.40
CA MET A 36 0.55 -31.96 20.15
C MET A 36 -0.22 -31.20 19.08
N GLY A 37 0.06 -31.50 17.82
CA GLY A 37 -0.73 -31.00 16.70
C GLY A 37 -2.08 -31.72 16.59
N ASN A 38 -3.11 -31.00 16.15
CA ASN A 38 -4.49 -31.47 16.04
C ASN A 38 -4.61 -32.83 15.34
N ASP A 39 -3.95 -32.98 14.18
CA ASP A 39 -3.96 -34.23 13.41
C ASP A 39 -3.31 -35.41 14.15
N SER A 40 -2.27 -35.13 14.94
CA SER A 40 -1.56 -36.16 15.70
C SER A 40 -2.37 -36.61 16.91
N ALA A 41 -3.01 -35.68 17.62
CA ALA A 41 -3.92 -35.99 18.71
C ALA A 41 -5.13 -36.80 18.23
N PHE A 42 -5.72 -36.41 17.09
CA PHE A 42 -6.82 -37.13 16.47
C PHE A 42 -6.40 -38.51 15.91
N GLY A 43 -5.26 -38.59 15.21
CA GLY A 43 -4.73 -39.86 14.74
C GLY A 43 -4.44 -40.84 15.88
N MET A 44 -4.02 -40.35 17.05
CA MET A 44 -3.92 -41.17 18.27
C MET A 44 -5.28 -41.65 18.75
N TYR A 45 -6.28 -40.77 18.78
CA TYR A 45 -7.65 -41.11 19.16
C TYR A 45 -8.22 -42.21 18.28
N GLU A 46 -8.09 -42.08 16.95
CA GLU A 46 -8.57 -43.09 16.00
C GLU A 46 -7.88 -44.44 16.18
N THR A 47 -6.57 -44.41 16.44
CA THR A 47 -5.76 -45.64 16.56
C THR A 47 -5.98 -46.36 17.89
N MET A 48 -6.14 -45.62 18.98
CA MET A 48 -6.49 -46.17 20.30
C MET A 48 -7.96 -46.59 20.36
N GLY A 49 -8.83 -45.88 19.65
CA GLY A 49 -10.26 -46.04 19.71
C GLY A 49 -10.86 -45.46 20.99
N SER A 50 -12.12 -45.05 20.89
CA SER A 50 -12.86 -44.40 22.00
C SER A 50 -12.83 -45.21 23.30
N GLY A 51 -12.98 -46.54 23.24
CA GLY A 51 -12.99 -47.39 24.43
C GLY A 51 -11.71 -47.33 25.27
N ILE A 52 -10.53 -47.22 24.63
CA ILE A 52 -9.25 -47.11 25.35
C ILE A 52 -9.06 -45.68 25.87
N VAL A 53 -9.44 -44.69 25.07
CA VAL A 53 -9.33 -43.28 25.44
C VAL A 53 -10.21 -42.96 26.66
N MET A 54 -11.44 -43.48 26.72
CA MET A 54 -12.35 -43.26 27.86
C MET A 54 -11.86 -43.88 29.18
N ASP A 55 -10.96 -44.86 29.13
CA ASP A 55 -10.35 -45.47 30.31
C ASP A 55 -9.10 -44.70 30.81
N MET A 56 -8.70 -43.62 30.12
CA MET A 56 -7.57 -42.76 30.52
C MET A 56 -7.90 -41.90 31.74
N GLU A 57 -6.87 -41.41 32.43
CA GLU A 57 -7.04 -40.41 33.49
C GLU A 57 -7.59 -39.10 32.90
N GLY A 58 -8.47 -38.43 33.64
CA GLY A 58 -9.17 -37.24 33.15
C GLY A 58 -8.26 -36.09 32.70
N ASP A 59 -7.12 -35.89 33.35
CA ASP A 59 -6.08 -34.91 32.94
C ASP A 59 -5.46 -35.26 31.57
N ALA A 60 -5.14 -36.54 31.36
CA ALA A 60 -4.59 -37.00 30.08
C ALA A 60 -5.64 -36.92 28.96
N MET A 61 -6.91 -37.22 29.28
CA MET A 61 -8.03 -37.06 28.35
C MET A 61 -8.24 -35.58 27.99
N ALA A 62 -8.24 -34.69 28.99
CA ALA A 62 -8.32 -33.24 28.79
C ALA A 62 -7.24 -32.73 27.85
N GLY A 63 -5.99 -33.13 28.09
CA GLY A 63 -4.91 -32.72 27.21
C GLY A 63 -5.02 -33.26 25.79
N MET A 64 -5.52 -34.49 25.63
CA MET A 64 -5.69 -35.13 24.33
C MET A 64 -6.80 -34.47 23.52
N PHE A 65 -7.97 -34.23 24.12
CA PHE A 65 -9.09 -33.55 23.47
C PHE A 65 -8.82 -32.05 23.31
N GLY A 66 -8.06 -31.41 24.21
CA GLY A 66 -7.70 -30.00 24.13
C GLY A 66 -6.62 -29.72 23.09
N ALA A 67 -5.93 -30.75 22.62
CA ALA A 67 -5.06 -30.67 21.45
C ALA A 67 -5.83 -30.83 20.13
N MET A 68 -7.10 -31.21 20.16
CA MET A 68 -7.94 -31.33 18.96
C MET A 68 -8.63 -30.01 18.66
N GLY A 69 -8.71 -29.64 17.38
CA GLY A 69 -9.51 -28.50 16.96
C GLY A 69 -10.99 -28.88 16.76
N SER A 70 -11.81 -27.87 16.48
CA SER A 70 -13.24 -28.02 16.21
C SER A 70 -13.58 -29.04 15.12
N GLU A 71 -12.77 -29.14 14.05
CA GLU A 71 -12.96 -30.13 12.97
C GLU A 71 -12.82 -31.56 13.50
N GLN A 72 -11.73 -31.85 14.21
CA GLN A 72 -11.47 -33.18 14.77
C GLN A 72 -12.52 -33.57 15.82
N LEU A 73 -12.98 -32.63 16.64
CA LEU A 73 -14.05 -32.86 17.61
C LEU A 73 -15.40 -33.13 16.92
N SER A 74 -15.69 -32.43 15.82
CA SER A 74 -16.87 -32.68 14.98
C SER A 74 -16.84 -34.08 14.36
N ASP A 75 -15.66 -34.55 13.91
CA ASP A 75 -15.47 -35.90 13.37
C ASP A 75 -15.68 -37.02 14.40
N ILE A 76 -15.42 -36.75 15.68
CA ILE A 76 -15.77 -37.65 16.80
C ILE A 76 -17.30 -37.74 16.97
N GLY A 77 -18.00 -36.64 16.70
CA GLY A 77 -19.44 -36.51 16.77
C GLY A 77 -19.96 -36.16 18.17
N HIS A 78 -21.14 -35.52 18.20
CA HIS A 78 -21.79 -34.98 19.40
C HIS A 78 -21.83 -35.94 20.59
N GLU A 79 -22.30 -37.17 20.39
CA GLU A 79 -22.37 -38.19 21.46
C GLU A 79 -20.98 -38.60 21.95
N GLY A 80 -20.00 -38.73 21.05
CA GLY A 80 -18.64 -39.13 21.40
C GLY A 80 -17.90 -38.06 22.20
N VAL A 81 -18.10 -36.78 21.86
CA VAL A 81 -17.56 -35.64 22.62
C VAL A 81 -18.27 -35.51 23.96
N ALA A 82 -19.59 -35.71 24.02
CA ALA A 82 -20.34 -35.71 25.28
C ALA A 82 -19.91 -36.83 26.23
N ASP A 83 -19.69 -38.04 25.71
CA ASP A 83 -19.18 -39.17 26.49
C ASP A 83 -17.78 -38.86 27.02
N ALA A 84 -16.92 -38.22 26.21
CA ALA A 84 -15.58 -37.81 26.63
C ALA A 84 -15.63 -36.77 27.75
N PHE A 85 -16.46 -35.75 27.61
CA PHE A 85 -16.69 -34.73 28.63
C PHE A 85 -17.12 -35.34 29.96
N ASN A 86 -18.05 -36.29 29.92
CA ASN A 86 -18.53 -36.99 31.12
C ASN A 86 -17.44 -37.89 31.73
N ALA A 87 -16.62 -38.55 30.92
CA ALA A 87 -15.55 -39.43 31.37
C ALA A 87 -14.39 -38.66 32.01
N MET A 88 -14.02 -37.50 31.46
CA MET A 88 -12.95 -36.66 32.01
C MET A 88 -13.36 -35.87 33.25
N GLY A 89 -14.62 -35.44 33.33
CA GLY A 89 -15.15 -34.60 34.41
C GLY A 89 -14.81 -33.11 34.25
N MET A 90 -15.65 -32.27 34.89
CA MET A 90 -15.65 -30.81 34.72
C MET A 90 -14.34 -30.12 35.10
N ASP A 91 -13.73 -30.47 36.23
CA ASP A 91 -12.47 -29.89 36.68
C ASP A 91 -11.36 -30.02 35.62
N ASN A 92 -11.31 -31.19 34.96
CA ASN A 92 -10.32 -31.46 33.92
C ASN A 92 -10.70 -30.78 32.61
N ALA A 93 -11.99 -30.69 32.27
CA ALA A 93 -12.45 -29.98 31.09
C ALA A 93 -12.13 -28.48 31.16
N ILE A 94 -12.32 -27.86 32.33
CA ILE A 94 -11.91 -26.47 32.58
C ILE A 94 -10.38 -26.32 32.46
N GLY A 95 -9.62 -27.33 32.90
CA GLY A 95 -8.17 -27.38 32.77
C GLY A 95 -7.65 -27.36 31.32
N MET A 96 -8.49 -27.62 30.31
CA MET A 96 -8.12 -27.57 28.88
C MET A 96 -7.92 -26.14 28.37
N GLY A 97 -8.44 -25.14 29.09
CA GLY A 97 -8.47 -23.74 28.65
C GLY A 97 -9.77 -23.37 27.92
N GLY A 98 -10.09 -22.07 27.94
CA GLY A 98 -11.39 -21.56 27.52
C GLY A 98 -11.73 -21.85 26.06
N THR A 99 -10.80 -21.61 25.12
CA THR A 99 -11.06 -21.84 23.69
C THR A 99 -11.34 -23.32 23.38
N ASN A 100 -10.53 -24.23 23.92
CA ASN A 100 -10.72 -25.67 23.72
C ASN A 100 -12.03 -26.16 24.35
N LEU A 101 -12.41 -25.57 25.49
CA LEU A 101 -13.69 -25.86 26.13
C LEU A 101 -14.87 -25.36 25.28
N ALA A 102 -14.76 -24.18 24.64
CA ALA A 102 -15.74 -23.66 23.69
C ALA A 102 -15.94 -24.60 22.49
N ASP A 103 -14.82 -25.04 21.89
CA ASP A 103 -14.83 -25.98 20.77
C ASP A 103 -15.47 -27.31 21.17
N MET A 104 -15.17 -27.80 22.36
CA MET A 104 -15.76 -29.02 22.90
C MET A 104 -17.27 -28.89 23.12
N PHE A 105 -17.75 -27.78 23.67
CA PHE A 105 -19.19 -27.54 23.83
C PHE A 105 -19.90 -27.42 22.48
N SER A 106 -19.28 -26.72 21.53
CA SER A 106 -19.78 -26.59 20.15
C SER A 106 -19.89 -27.96 19.48
N ALA A 107 -18.85 -28.78 19.58
CA ALA A 107 -18.83 -30.13 19.02
C ALA A 107 -19.75 -31.10 19.76
N MET A 108 -20.04 -30.88 21.05
CA MET A 108 -20.99 -31.69 21.82
C MET A 108 -22.45 -31.42 21.41
N GLY A 109 -22.75 -30.23 20.89
CA GLY A 109 -24.07 -29.82 20.42
C GLY A 109 -25.08 -29.55 21.54
N GLY A 110 -26.09 -28.74 21.25
CA GLY A 110 -27.03 -28.21 22.25
C GLY A 110 -27.82 -29.27 23.05
N ASP A 111 -28.20 -30.39 22.43
CA ASP A 111 -28.96 -31.46 23.11
C ASP A 111 -28.20 -32.05 24.30
N ASN A 112 -26.87 -32.21 24.17
CA ASN A 112 -26.02 -32.82 25.18
C ASN A 112 -25.60 -31.83 26.27
N ILE A 113 -25.59 -30.53 25.98
CA ILE A 113 -25.29 -29.46 26.95
C ILE A 113 -26.28 -29.49 28.13
N SER A 114 -27.56 -29.77 27.85
CA SER A 114 -28.59 -29.87 28.89
C SER A 114 -28.29 -30.93 29.96
N ALA A 115 -27.52 -31.97 29.62
CA ALA A 115 -27.16 -33.06 30.53
C ALA A 115 -26.05 -32.67 31.52
N VAL A 116 -25.26 -31.62 31.23
CA VAL A 116 -24.23 -31.08 32.12
C VAL A 116 -24.87 -30.38 33.33
N GLY A 117 -26.00 -29.70 33.11
CA GLY A 117 -26.80 -29.05 34.13
C GLY A 117 -26.32 -27.63 34.50
N ALA A 118 -27.23 -26.85 35.10
CA ALA A 118 -27.05 -25.41 35.33
C ALA A 118 -25.77 -25.04 36.12
N GLU A 119 -25.51 -25.72 37.24
CA GLU A 119 -24.32 -25.44 38.07
C GLU A 119 -23.03 -25.67 37.29
N GLY A 120 -22.98 -26.76 36.50
CA GLY A 120 -21.82 -27.10 35.71
C GLY A 120 -21.61 -26.15 34.52
N MET A 121 -22.69 -25.75 33.85
CA MET A 121 -22.60 -24.76 32.77
C MET A 121 -22.17 -23.38 33.29
N GLN A 122 -22.63 -22.99 34.47
CA GLN A 122 -22.17 -21.76 35.11
C GLN A 122 -20.68 -21.81 35.44
N GLU A 123 -20.19 -22.93 35.98
CA GLU A 123 -18.76 -23.10 36.30
C GLU A 123 -17.90 -23.09 35.02
N ALA A 124 -18.36 -23.77 33.97
CA ALA A 124 -17.72 -23.74 32.66
C ALA A 124 -17.65 -22.31 32.08
N ALA A 125 -18.77 -21.60 32.01
CA ALA A 125 -18.83 -20.24 31.46
C ALA A 125 -17.96 -19.25 32.26
N LEU A 126 -17.89 -19.37 33.59
CA LEU A 126 -17.02 -18.54 34.44
C LEU A 126 -15.52 -18.83 34.24
N SER A 127 -15.18 -20.02 33.72
CA SER A 127 -13.80 -20.39 33.41
C SER A 127 -13.33 -19.92 32.03
N MET A 128 -14.27 -19.46 31.18
CA MET A 128 -14.02 -19.01 29.82
C MET A 128 -13.93 -17.47 29.76
N THR A 129 -13.14 -16.96 28.83
CA THR A 129 -13.12 -15.54 28.46
C THR A 129 -14.31 -15.23 27.54
N GLY A 130 -14.63 -13.94 27.37
CA GLY A 130 -15.65 -13.51 26.39
C GLY A 130 -15.32 -14.01 24.99
N ASP A 131 -14.08 -13.85 24.54
CA ASP A 131 -13.62 -14.33 23.23
C ASP A 131 -13.83 -15.83 23.02
N ALA A 132 -13.60 -16.64 24.06
CA ALA A 132 -13.81 -18.08 23.98
C ALA A 132 -15.31 -18.41 23.83
N LEU A 133 -16.18 -17.70 24.55
CA LEU A 133 -17.63 -17.86 24.45
C LEU A 133 -18.15 -17.35 23.09
N ALA A 134 -17.59 -16.27 22.55
CA ALA A 134 -17.92 -15.74 21.23
C ALA A 134 -17.59 -16.72 20.09
N HIS A 135 -16.63 -17.62 20.30
CA HIS A 135 -16.25 -18.64 19.33
C HIS A 135 -17.17 -19.86 19.32
N MET A 136 -18.12 -19.95 20.26
CA MET A 136 -19.03 -21.09 20.32
C MET A 136 -19.99 -21.12 19.13
N ASP A 137 -20.38 -22.34 18.75
CA ASP A 137 -21.48 -22.57 17.83
C ASP A 137 -22.80 -21.95 18.38
N PRO A 138 -23.62 -21.27 17.56
CA PRO A 138 -24.80 -20.54 18.04
C PRO A 138 -25.80 -21.40 18.80
N GLU A 139 -26.04 -22.63 18.35
CA GLU A 139 -26.91 -23.58 19.03
C GLU A 139 -26.33 -24.02 20.37
N ALA A 140 -25.01 -24.16 20.47
CA ALA A 140 -24.33 -24.46 21.74
C ALA A 140 -24.40 -23.28 22.72
N ALA A 141 -24.22 -22.05 22.25
CA ALA A 141 -24.34 -20.83 23.05
C ALA A 141 -25.77 -20.66 23.60
N ALA A 142 -26.78 -20.83 22.75
CA ALA A 142 -28.18 -20.80 23.14
C ALA A 142 -28.51 -21.90 24.17
N ALA A 143 -28.07 -23.13 23.93
CA ALA A 143 -28.30 -24.25 24.84
C ALA A 143 -27.58 -24.07 26.19
N MET A 144 -26.37 -23.49 26.20
CA MET A 144 -25.65 -23.13 27.43
C MET A 144 -26.46 -22.12 28.24
N MET A 145 -26.94 -21.06 27.60
CA MET A 145 -27.75 -20.03 28.27
C MET A 145 -29.08 -20.57 28.78
N ASP A 146 -29.78 -21.38 27.98
CA ASP A 146 -31.02 -22.06 28.37
C ASP A 146 -30.82 -23.02 29.56
N THR A 147 -29.71 -23.77 29.55
CA THR A 147 -29.39 -24.74 30.61
C THR A 147 -29.07 -24.05 31.93
N MET A 148 -28.38 -22.90 31.88
CA MET A 148 -28.11 -22.07 33.05
C MET A 148 -29.38 -21.35 33.55
N GLY A 149 -30.27 -21.00 32.63
CA GLY A 149 -31.34 -20.03 32.83
C GLY A 149 -30.82 -18.62 32.58
N SER A 150 -31.42 -17.87 31.65
CA SER A 150 -30.89 -16.57 31.23
C SER A 150 -30.82 -15.53 32.37
N ALA A 151 -31.75 -15.55 33.31
CA ALA A 151 -31.73 -14.68 34.48
C ALA A 151 -30.60 -15.05 35.45
N GLU A 152 -30.44 -16.34 35.76
CA GLU A 152 -29.37 -16.86 36.60
C GLU A 152 -27.99 -16.65 35.94
N ALA A 153 -27.88 -16.87 34.64
CA ALA A 153 -26.67 -16.60 33.85
C ALA A 153 -26.29 -15.13 33.91
N THR A 154 -27.25 -14.23 33.66
CA THR A 154 -27.04 -12.78 33.75
C THR A 154 -26.61 -12.36 35.15
N ALA A 155 -27.17 -12.97 36.20
CA ALA A 155 -26.78 -12.69 37.58
C ALA A 155 -25.37 -13.18 37.94
N ALA A 156 -24.94 -14.31 37.35
CA ALA A 156 -23.68 -14.98 37.67
C ALA A 156 -22.49 -14.47 36.86
N LEU A 157 -22.69 -14.17 35.58
CA LEU A 157 -21.64 -13.83 34.62
C LEU A 157 -21.27 -12.34 34.64
N GLY A 158 -20.03 -12.05 34.26
CA GLY A 158 -19.55 -10.69 34.03
C GLY A 158 -19.92 -10.18 32.64
N GLY A 159 -19.75 -8.87 32.41
CA GLY A 159 -20.09 -8.25 31.13
C GLY A 159 -19.32 -8.83 29.94
N GLU A 160 -18.05 -9.22 30.13
CA GLU A 160 -17.22 -9.85 29.09
C GLU A 160 -17.80 -11.21 28.66
N GLN A 161 -18.15 -12.06 29.63
CA GLN A 161 -18.75 -13.37 29.33
C GLN A 161 -20.14 -13.24 28.73
N LEU A 162 -20.94 -12.29 29.22
CA LEU A 162 -22.25 -12.01 28.66
C LEU A 162 -22.14 -11.52 27.22
N ALA A 163 -21.15 -10.68 26.91
CA ALA A 163 -20.93 -10.20 25.55
C ALA A 163 -20.57 -11.33 24.60
N GLY A 164 -19.62 -12.18 24.99
CA GLY A 164 -19.24 -13.34 24.19
C GLY A 164 -20.39 -14.31 23.97
N LEU A 165 -21.12 -14.66 25.03
CA LEU A 165 -22.21 -15.62 24.94
C LEU A 165 -23.42 -15.05 24.17
N ILE A 166 -23.78 -13.78 24.38
CA ILE A 166 -24.85 -13.12 23.63
C ILE A 166 -24.47 -12.94 22.16
N GLY A 167 -23.23 -12.56 21.88
CA GLY A 167 -22.72 -12.40 20.52
C GLY A 167 -22.64 -13.70 19.73
N ALA A 168 -22.48 -14.84 20.40
CA ALA A 168 -22.51 -16.16 19.78
C ALA A 168 -23.94 -16.66 19.48
N ILE A 169 -24.95 -16.21 20.23
CA ILE A 169 -26.34 -16.61 19.99
C ILE A 169 -26.80 -16.08 18.63
N ASN A 170 -27.52 -16.92 17.87
CA ASN A 170 -28.11 -16.51 16.60
C ASN A 170 -29.03 -15.28 16.82
N PRO A 171 -28.81 -14.16 16.11
CA PRO A 171 -29.63 -12.94 16.20
C PRO A 171 -31.15 -13.19 16.20
N ASP A 172 -31.62 -14.11 15.36
CA ASP A 172 -33.05 -14.44 15.22
C ASP A 172 -33.64 -15.15 16.46
N GLN A 173 -32.79 -15.74 17.29
CA GLN A 173 -33.17 -16.51 18.47
C GLN A 173 -32.97 -15.75 19.78
N LEU A 174 -32.29 -14.59 19.75
CA LEU A 174 -31.92 -13.86 20.95
C LEU A 174 -33.14 -13.52 21.83
N ALA A 175 -34.26 -13.12 21.23
CA ALA A 175 -35.50 -12.80 21.95
C ALA A 175 -36.14 -14.01 22.64
N GLU A 176 -35.91 -15.22 22.12
CA GLU A 176 -36.43 -16.48 22.67
C GLU A 176 -35.58 -16.94 23.86
N VAL A 177 -34.26 -16.85 23.72
CA VAL A 177 -33.28 -17.24 24.74
C VAL A 177 -33.22 -16.23 25.89
N MET A 178 -33.23 -14.93 25.56
CA MET A 178 -33.15 -13.81 26.49
C MET A 178 -34.35 -12.87 26.37
N PRO A 179 -35.29 -12.91 27.33
CA PRO A 179 -36.35 -11.91 27.42
C PRO A 179 -35.77 -10.49 27.61
N SER A 180 -36.47 -9.47 27.10
CA SER A 180 -35.98 -8.08 27.10
C SER A 180 -35.56 -7.54 28.48
N GLU A 181 -36.26 -7.94 29.56
CA GLU A 181 -35.90 -7.53 30.93
C GLU A 181 -34.53 -8.09 31.36
N VAL A 182 -34.24 -9.34 31.00
CA VAL A 182 -32.97 -10.01 31.32
C VAL A 182 -31.86 -9.47 30.43
N LEU A 183 -32.16 -9.26 29.14
CA LEU A 183 -31.22 -8.70 28.19
C LEU A 183 -30.81 -7.27 28.56
N MET A 184 -31.73 -6.47 29.11
CA MET A 184 -31.42 -5.14 29.65
C MET A 184 -30.48 -5.24 30.85
N GLU A 185 -30.73 -6.14 31.80
CA GLU A 185 -29.83 -6.34 32.95
C GLU A 185 -28.42 -6.78 32.49
N ALA A 186 -28.34 -7.60 31.44
CA ALA A 186 -27.06 -7.99 30.85
C ALA A 186 -26.33 -6.80 30.23
N ALA A 187 -27.05 -5.99 29.42
CA ALA A 187 -26.52 -4.80 28.79
C ALA A 187 -26.03 -3.76 29.82
N GLU A 188 -26.73 -3.57 30.94
CA GLU A 188 -26.32 -2.69 32.04
C GLU A 188 -24.99 -3.11 32.72
N LYS A 189 -24.58 -4.38 32.58
CA LYS A 189 -23.29 -4.89 33.10
C LYS A 189 -22.14 -4.75 32.11
N MET A 190 -22.42 -4.37 30.88
CA MET A 190 -21.42 -4.28 29.81
C MET A 190 -20.73 -2.91 29.80
N THR A 191 -19.44 -2.93 29.43
CA THR A 191 -18.66 -1.74 29.06
C THR A 191 -18.67 -1.60 27.54
N ILE A 192 -18.15 -0.47 27.02
CA ILE A 192 -17.95 -0.27 25.58
C ILE A 192 -17.14 -1.43 24.98
N GLU A 193 -16.00 -1.77 25.60
CA GLU A 193 -15.15 -2.90 25.17
C GLU A 193 -15.91 -4.24 25.13
N ASN A 194 -16.87 -4.45 26.05
CA ASN A 194 -17.68 -5.67 26.02
C ASN A 194 -18.64 -5.67 24.83
N PHE A 195 -19.27 -4.54 24.51
CA PHE A 195 -20.11 -4.46 23.31
C PHE A 195 -19.27 -4.64 22.04
N GLU A 196 -18.08 -4.05 21.95
CA GLU A 196 -17.18 -4.21 20.79
C GLU A 196 -16.68 -5.65 20.62
N ALA A 197 -16.55 -6.40 21.72
CA ALA A 197 -16.25 -7.83 21.67
C ALA A 197 -17.45 -8.69 21.21
N MET A 198 -18.66 -8.11 21.17
CA MET A 198 -19.84 -8.72 20.59
C MET A 198 -19.82 -8.56 19.06
N SER A 199 -20.50 -9.44 18.33
CA SER A 199 -20.74 -9.23 16.90
C SER A 199 -21.65 -8.02 16.68
N GLY A 200 -21.44 -7.27 15.58
CA GLY A 200 -22.33 -6.16 15.21
C GLY A 200 -23.76 -6.59 14.93
N GLU A 201 -23.95 -7.81 14.39
CA GLU A 201 -25.26 -8.46 14.31
C GLU A 201 -25.87 -8.71 15.69
N GLY A 202 -25.07 -9.12 16.68
CA GLY A 202 -25.51 -9.32 18.06
C GLY A 202 -25.93 -8.02 18.73
N ALA A 203 -25.17 -6.93 18.54
CA ALA A 203 -25.54 -5.60 19.04
C ALA A 203 -26.81 -5.07 18.38
N GLY A 204 -26.96 -5.26 17.06
CA GLY A 204 -28.19 -4.98 16.30
C GLY A 204 -29.39 -5.74 16.83
N ALA A 205 -29.25 -7.06 17.00
CA ALA A 205 -30.31 -7.91 17.55
C ALA A 205 -30.68 -7.50 18.98
N MET A 206 -29.71 -7.16 19.82
CA MET A 206 -29.97 -6.66 21.15
C MET A 206 -30.78 -5.36 21.12
N PHE A 207 -30.41 -4.42 20.24
CA PHE A 207 -31.17 -3.19 20.05
C PHE A 207 -32.60 -3.46 19.57
N ASP A 208 -32.79 -4.41 18.64
CA ASP A 208 -34.12 -4.78 18.13
C ASP A 208 -35.01 -5.41 19.23
N VAL A 209 -34.44 -6.25 20.09
CA VAL A 209 -35.18 -6.91 21.18
C VAL A 209 -35.56 -5.91 22.28
N LEU A 210 -34.65 -5.01 22.64
CA LEU A 210 -34.89 -4.00 23.68
C LEU A 210 -35.77 -2.85 23.15
N GLY A 211 -35.53 -2.43 21.92
CA GLY A 211 -36.14 -1.26 21.28
C GLY A 211 -35.57 0.07 21.77
N ALA A 212 -35.62 1.08 20.89
CA ALA A 212 -35.09 2.42 21.11
C ALA A 212 -35.54 3.06 22.44
N GLU A 213 -36.83 2.96 22.80
CA GLU A 213 -37.37 3.56 24.02
C GLU A 213 -36.68 3.01 25.29
N GLN A 214 -36.36 1.71 25.32
CA GLN A 214 -35.72 1.08 26.48
C GLN A 214 -34.22 1.38 26.49
N VAL A 215 -33.57 1.27 25.33
CA VAL A 215 -32.13 1.54 25.17
C VAL A 215 -31.82 2.96 25.60
N PHE A 216 -32.48 3.96 25.02
CA PHE A 216 -32.20 5.37 25.32
C PHE A 216 -32.73 5.79 26.70
N GLY A 217 -33.80 5.15 27.20
CA GLY A 217 -34.40 5.49 28.49
C GLY A 217 -33.68 4.92 29.71
N SER A 218 -32.96 3.80 29.57
CA SER A 218 -32.48 3.00 30.72
C SER A 218 -31.00 2.63 30.68
N LEU A 219 -30.43 2.39 29.50
CA LEU A 219 -29.07 1.86 29.37
C LEU A 219 -27.99 2.89 29.75
N GLY A 220 -28.31 4.17 29.65
CA GLY A 220 -27.43 5.29 29.97
C GLY A 220 -26.36 5.54 28.91
N GLU A 221 -25.60 6.62 29.09
CA GLU A 221 -24.72 7.17 28.04
C GLU A 221 -23.68 6.16 27.53
N VAL A 222 -22.99 5.47 28.45
CA VAL A 222 -21.89 4.54 28.15
C VAL A 222 -22.40 3.28 27.44
N GLY A 223 -23.55 2.76 27.85
CA GLY A 223 -24.08 1.55 27.23
C GLY A 223 -24.69 1.83 25.85
N VAL A 224 -25.30 3.00 25.64
CA VAL A 224 -25.72 3.44 24.30
C VAL A 224 -24.50 3.60 23.39
N ALA A 225 -23.42 4.24 23.86
CA ALA A 225 -22.18 4.35 23.09
C ALA A 225 -21.59 2.97 22.76
N GLY A 226 -21.50 2.06 23.73
CA GLY A 226 -20.98 0.71 23.50
C GLY A 226 -21.79 -0.06 22.48
N MET A 227 -23.12 -0.07 22.64
CA MET A 227 -24.02 -0.77 21.73
C MET A 227 -23.91 -0.25 20.29
N PHE A 228 -23.79 1.06 20.09
CA PHE A 228 -23.63 1.63 18.75
C PHE A 228 -22.19 1.50 18.21
N SER A 229 -21.16 1.44 19.05
CA SER A 229 -19.76 1.21 18.64
C SER A 229 -19.56 -0.17 18.01
N ALA A 230 -20.37 -1.14 18.44
CA ALA A 230 -20.32 -2.50 17.95
C ALA A 230 -21.07 -2.72 16.63
N MET A 231 -22.00 -1.83 16.26
CA MET A 231 -22.78 -1.97 15.03
C MET A 231 -21.97 -1.56 13.81
N ASP A 232 -22.00 -2.35 12.73
CA ASP A 232 -21.42 -1.94 11.46
C ASP A 232 -22.41 -1.03 10.67
N ALA A 233 -21.92 -0.42 9.59
CA ALA A 233 -22.70 0.43 8.68
C ALA A 233 -24.02 -0.22 8.21
N GLU A 234 -24.05 -1.54 8.00
CA GLU A 234 -25.25 -2.25 7.58
C GLU A 234 -26.35 -2.19 8.64
N GLN A 235 -26.02 -2.43 9.91
CA GLN A 235 -26.97 -2.36 11.02
C GLN A 235 -27.42 -0.92 11.24
N MET A 236 -26.50 0.05 11.23
CA MET A 236 -26.84 1.47 11.40
C MET A 236 -27.81 1.96 10.33
N ALA A 237 -27.63 1.56 9.07
CA ALA A 237 -28.51 1.95 7.96
C ALA A 237 -29.97 1.50 8.16
N THR A 238 -30.22 0.47 8.97
CA THR A 238 -31.57 -0.05 9.25
C THR A 238 -32.31 0.70 10.36
N LEU A 239 -31.59 1.43 11.23
CA LEU A 239 -32.16 2.11 12.39
C LEU A 239 -32.94 3.38 12.04
N GLY A 240 -32.56 4.03 10.94
CA GLY A 240 -33.11 5.31 10.49
C GLY A 240 -32.44 6.54 11.13
N THR A 241 -32.50 7.67 10.43
CA THR A 241 -31.79 8.92 10.75
C THR A 241 -32.15 9.49 12.12
N GLU A 242 -33.44 9.48 12.49
CA GLU A 242 -33.94 9.95 13.79
C GLU A 242 -33.34 9.14 14.96
N THR A 243 -33.26 7.82 14.81
CA THR A 243 -32.71 6.92 15.84
C THR A 243 -31.23 7.18 16.06
N ILE A 244 -30.46 7.40 14.99
CA ILE A 244 -29.03 7.70 15.06
C ILE A 244 -28.80 9.04 15.77
N ALA A 245 -29.58 10.07 15.45
CA ALA A 245 -29.50 11.36 16.13
C ALA A 245 -29.88 11.29 17.61
N GLU A 246 -30.93 10.52 17.95
CA GLU A 246 -31.31 10.28 19.35
C GLU A 246 -30.21 9.51 20.10
N ALA A 247 -29.55 8.54 19.45
CA ALA A 247 -28.42 7.81 20.01
C ALA A 247 -27.25 8.75 20.34
N LEU A 248 -26.82 9.58 19.39
CA LEU A 248 -25.74 10.57 19.59
C LEU A 248 -26.08 11.56 20.71
N THR A 249 -27.33 12.02 20.75
CA THR A 249 -27.80 12.93 21.80
C THR A 249 -27.82 12.25 23.17
N THR A 250 -28.20 10.98 23.23
CA THR A 250 -28.32 10.20 24.47
C THR A 250 -26.96 9.80 25.02
N MET A 251 -26.03 9.36 24.16
CA MET A 251 -24.67 9.02 24.59
C MET A 251 -23.82 10.26 24.90
N GLY A 252 -24.13 11.39 24.29
CA GLY A 252 -23.38 12.64 24.43
C GLY A 252 -22.03 12.63 23.71
N THR A 253 -21.53 13.84 23.41
CA THR A 253 -20.35 14.07 22.57
C THR A 253 -19.10 13.33 23.03
N THR A 254 -18.83 13.28 24.34
CA THR A 254 -17.63 12.62 24.88
C THR A 254 -17.61 11.12 24.56
N ASN A 255 -18.76 10.44 24.71
CA ASN A 255 -18.82 9.00 24.46
C ASN A 255 -18.88 8.72 22.96
N ALA A 256 -19.56 9.57 22.17
CA ALA A 256 -19.56 9.48 20.71
C ALA A 256 -18.13 9.58 20.13
N ILE A 257 -17.32 10.53 20.62
CA ILE A 257 -15.89 10.64 20.25
C ILE A 257 -15.12 9.38 20.66
N GLY A 258 -15.47 8.79 21.81
CA GLY A 258 -14.85 7.55 22.30
C GLY A 258 -15.07 6.34 21.39
N MET A 259 -16.08 6.36 20.52
CA MET A 259 -16.37 5.27 19.56
C MET A 259 -15.39 5.24 18.38
N GLY A 260 -14.63 6.31 18.14
CA GLY A 260 -13.66 6.41 17.05
C GLY A 260 -14.18 7.11 15.79
N ALA A 261 -13.25 7.51 14.93
CA ALA A 261 -13.50 8.36 13.77
C ALA A 261 -14.36 7.68 12.70
N ASP A 262 -14.12 6.39 12.43
CA ASP A 262 -14.82 5.62 11.40
C ASP A 262 -16.31 5.46 11.77
N ASN A 263 -16.59 5.05 13.01
CA ASN A 263 -17.95 4.93 13.54
C ASN A 263 -18.70 6.28 13.48
N LEU A 264 -18.04 7.39 13.83
CA LEU A 264 -18.63 8.72 13.68
C LEU A 264 -18.93 9.04 12.21
N ALA A 265 -18.00 8.78 11.28
CA ALA A 265 -18.22 9.02 9.85
C ALA A 265 -19.42 8.25 9.31
N GLU A 266 -19.55 6.98 9.69
CA GLU A 266 -20.67 6.12 9.30
C GLU A 266 -22.00 6.66 9.85
N MET A 267 -22.05 7.03 11.13
CA MET A 267 -23.24 7.62 11.74
C MET A 267 -23.63 8.94 11.06
N MET A 268 -22.67 9.82 10.78
CA MET A 268 -22.93 11.10 10.09
C MET A 268 -23.42 10.86 8.66
N THR A 269 -22.83 9.91 7.94
CA THR A 269 -23.22 9.52 6.58
C THR A 269 -24.63 8.97 6.51
N ALA A 270 -25.08 8.28 7.56
CA ALA A 270 -26.42 7.71 7.66
C ALA A 270 -27.50 8.73 8.11
N MET A 271 -27.11 9.93 8.55
CA MET A 271 -28.04 10.98 8.98
C MET A 271 -28.46 11.92 7.85
N ASP A 272 -29.65 12.49 7.98
CA ASP A 272 -30.16 13.56 7.12
C ASP A 272 -29.95 14.94 7.80
N PRO A 273 -30.19 16.06 7.10
CA PRO A 273 -29.99 17.39 7.67
C PRO A 273 -30.87 17.69 8.90
N GLU A 274 -32.08 17.12 8.96
CA GLU A 274 -32.98 17.34 10.10
C GLU A 274 -32.45 16.63 11.35
N ALA A 275 -31.96 15.40 11.19
CA ALA A 275 -31.31 14.59 12.23
C ALA A 275 -30.01 15.24 12.74
N MET A 276 -29.16 15.76 11.85
CA MET A 276 -27.97 16.53 12.25
C MET A 276 -28.33 17.77 13.07
N GLY A 277 -29.44 18.44 12.72
CA GLY A 277 -29.98 19.56 13.49
C GLY A 277 -30.40 19.19 14.93
N VAL A 278 -30.82 17.94 15.17
CA VAL A 278 -31.14 17.43 16.51
C VAL A 278 -29.88 17.26 17.36
N VAL A 279 -28.81 16.71 16.77
CA VAL A 279 -27.50 16.54 17.43
C VAL A 279 -26.90 17.91 17.79
N GLY A 280 -26.99 18.87 16.86
CA GLY A 280 -26.63 20.27 17.08
C GLY A 280 -25.18 20.62 16.73
N GLY A 281 -24.98 21.85 16.27
CA GLY A 281 -23.71 22.29 15.67
C GLY A 281 -22.49 22.26 16.61
N GLU A 282 -22.66 22.50 17.92
CA GLU A 282 -21.55 22.41 18.89
C GLU A 282 -21.05 20.98 19.01
N ALA A 283 -21.96 20.01 19.17
CA ALA A 283 -21.61 18.59 19.25
C ALA A 283 -21.01 18.09 17.94
N LEU A 284 -21.58 18.47 16.78
CA LEU A 284 -21.02 18.12 15.47
C LEU A 284 -19.61 18.70 15.27
N THR A 285 -19.35 19.92 15.74
CA THR A 285 -18.02 20.54 15.64
C THR A 285 -16.99 19.78 16.47
N GLU A 286 -17.34 19.38 17.70
CA GLU A 286 -16.45 18.58 18.54
C GLU A 286 -16.22 17.18 17.95
N MET A 287 -17.25 16.54 17.41
CA MET A 287 -17.13 15.23 16.76
C MET A 287 -16.29 15.29 15.49
N ALA A 288 -16.54 16.25 14.58
CA ALA A 288 -15.69 16.47 13.40
C ALA A 288 -14.24 16.74 13.78
N GLY A 289 -14.00 17.50 14.85
CA GLY A 289 -12.65 17.78 15.34
C GLY A 289 -11.93 16.55 15.90
N ALA A 290 -12.66 15.49 16.27
CA ALA A 290 -12.09 14.23 16.72
C ALA A 290 -11.91 13.18 15.61
N MET A 291 -12.50 13.41 14.44
CA MET A 291 -12.34 12.57 13.25
C MET A 291 -11.01 12.85 12.55
N THR A 292 -10.51 11.86 11.81
CA THR A 292 -9.38 12.05 10.89
C THR A 292 -9.85 12.70 9.58
N GLY A 293 -8.92 13.26 8.82
CA GLY A 293 -9.22 13.78 7.48
C GLY A 293 -9.78 12.69 6.58
N GLU A 294 -9.26 11.47 6.64
CA GLU A 294 -9.73 10.36 5.80
C GLU A 294 -11.16 9.91 6.17
N ALA A 295 -11.49 9.87 7.46
CA ALA A 295 -12.85 9.52 7.90
C ALA A 295 -13.87 10.56 7.42
N LEU A 296 -13.52 11.85 7.46
CA LEU A 296 -14.36 12.92 6.90
C LEU A 296 -14.45 12.83 5.37
N ALA A 297 -13.34 12.58 4.68
CA ALA A 297 -13.30 12.42 3.22
C ALA A 297 -14.14 11.23 2.72
N GLY A 298 -14.29 10.19 3.54
CA GLY A 298 -15.11 9.02 3.23
C GLY A 298 -16.63 9.25 3.31
N MET A 299 -17.07 10.39 3.85
CA MET A 299 -18.49 10.73 3.94
C MET A 299 -19.08 11.00 2.55
N ASN A 300 -20.39 10.77 2.41
CA ASN A 300 -21.07 11.19 1.19
C ASN A 300 -21.19 12.74 1.14
N PRO A 301 -21.25 13.34 -0.06
CA PRO A 301 -21.21 14.80 -0.20
C PRO A 301 -22.37 15.52 0.47
N GLU A 302 -23.58 14.97 0.40
CA GLU A 302 -24.76 15.56 1.05
C GLU A 302 -24.63 15.58 2.57
N ALA A 303 -24.08 14.53 3.19
CA ALA A 303 -23.84 14.45 4.61
C ALA A 303 -22.76 15.43 5.06
N ALA A 304 -21.64 15.51 4.33
CA ALA A 304 -20.58 16.47 4.61
C ALA A 304 -21.09 17.93 4.53
N ALA A 305 -21.88 18.24 3.49
CA ALA A 305 -22.50 19.56 3.34
C ALA A 305 -23.52 19.87 4.44
N SER A 306 -24.39 18.92 4.78
CA SER A 306 -25.39 19.08 5.84
C SER A 306 -24.76 19.27 7.22
N MET A 307 -23.66 18.57 7.47
CA MET A 307 -22.86 18.71 8.67
C MET A 307 -22.21 20.09 8.73
N MET A 308 -21.62 20.56 7.61
CA MET A 308 -21.07 21.91 7.49
C MET A 308 -22.11 22.99 7.76
N ASP A 309 -23.31 22.86 7.18
CA ASP A 309 -24.41 23.79 7.36
C ASP A 309 -24.86 23.87 8.83
N THR A 310 -24.90 22.72 9.51
CA THR A 310 -25.34 22.64 10.90
C THR A 310 -24.27 23.18 11.87
N MET A 311 -22.98 22.92 11.59
CA MET A 311 -21.85 23.45 12.36
C MET A 311 -21.67 24.95 12.16
N GLY A 312 -21.84 25.41 10.91
CA GLY A 312 -21.49 26.74 10.44
C GLY A 312 -19.99 26.89 10.13
N THR A 313 -19.68 27.59 9.04
CA THR A 313 -18.30 27.80 8.57
C THR A 313 -17.40 28.50 9.59
N GLU A 314 -17.92 29.48 10.34
CA GLU A 314 -17.14 30.17 11.39
C GLU A 314 -16.69 29.20 12.49
N SER A 315 -17.58 28.30 12.93
CA SER A 315 -17.28 27.30 13.95
C SER A 315 -16.30 26.24 13.44
N ALA A 316 -16.49 25.79 12.19
CA ALA A 316 -15.61 24.84 11.52
C ALA A 316 -14.20 25.43 11.38
N LEU A 317 -14.07 26.65 10.86
CA LEU A 317 -12.80 27.35 10.71
C LEU A 317 -12.16 27.72 12.05
N ALA A 318 -12.92 27.87 13.14
CA ALA A 318 -12.33 28.11 14.45
C ALA A 318 -11.77 26.82 15.08
N SER A 319 -12.46 25.69 14.89
CA SER A 319 -12.25 24.47 15.68
C SER A 319 -11.50 23.36 14.94
N LEU A 320 -11.65 23.26 13.61
CA LEU A 320 -11.04 22.20 12.81
C LEU A 320 -9.59 22.51 12.42
N GLY A 321 -8.77 21.46 12.34
CA GLY A 321 -7.41 21.50 11.81
C GLY A 321 -7.36 21.44 10.28
N GLY A 322 -6.16 21.54 9.70
CA GLY A 322 -5.95 21.44 8.25
C GLY A 322 -6.41 20.10 7.68
N GLU A 323 -6.03 19.00 8.34
CA GLU A 323 -6.43 17.64 7.98
C GLU A 323 -7.96 17.46 7.96
N GLN A 324 -8.65 17.89 9.01
CA GLN A 324 -10.12 17.79 9.09
C GLN A 324 -10.81 18.69 8.07
N LEU A 325 -10.32 19.92 7.88
CA LEU A 325 -10.87 20.82 6.87
C LEU A 325 -10.68 20.25 5.47
N SER A 326 -9.53 19.64 5.19
CA SER A 326 -9.27 19.01 3.90
C SER A 326 -10.21 17.84 3.66
N GLY A 327 -10.31 16.93 4.63
CA GLY A 327 -11.23 15.79 4.53
C GLY A 327 -12.68 16.21 4.33
N MET A 328 -13.14 17.20 5.11
CA MET A 328 -14.51 17.69 5.03
C MET A 328 -14.78 18.45 3.72
N LEU A 329 -13.85 19.27 3.24
CA LEU A 329 -13.99 19.95 1.95
C LEU A 329 -13.89 18.98 0.78
N GLY A 330 -13.02 17.98 0.83
CA GLY A 330 -12.89 16.95 -0.22
C GLY A 330 -14.08 15.97 -0.26
N ALA A 331 -14.80 15.77 0.85
CA ALA A 331 -16.07 15.05 0.82
C ALA A 331 -17.20 15.87 0.18
N MET A 332 -17.17 17.20 0.34
CA MET A 332 -18.16 18.09 -0.28
C MET A 332 -17.89 18.22 -1.77
N ASP A 333 -18.92 18.08 -2.60
CA ASP A 333 -18.75 18.43 -4.01
C ASP A 333 -18.61 19.96 -4.21
N ALA A 334 -18.00 20.34 -5.33
CA ALA A 334 -17.69 21.73 -5.69
C ALA A 334 -18.89 22.69 -5.58
N SER A 335 -20.11 22.22 -5.86
CA SER A 335 -21.33 23.03 -5.69
C SER A 335 -21.60 23.36 -4.23
N HIS A 336 -21.53 22.36 -3.35
CA HIS A 336 -21.74 22.56 -1.92
C HIS A 336 -20.63 23.44 -1.31
N MET A 337 -19.37 23.27 -1.72
CA MET A 337 -18.27 24.13 -1.27
C MET A 337 -18.52 25.60 -1.63
N ALA A 338 -18.88 25.88 -2.87
CA ALA A 338 -19.12 27.24 -3.36
C ALA A 338 -20.37 27.90 -2.75
N GLU A 339 -21.33 27.11 -2.28
CA GLU A 339 -22.52 27.61 -1.56
C GLU A 339 -22.21 27.89 -0.09
N ALA A 340 -21.49 27.00 0.57
CA ALA A 340 -21.22 27.08 2.01
C ALA A 340 -20.13 28.10 2.36
N PHE A 341 -19.07 28.21 1.55
CA PHE A 341 -17.89 29.03 1.87
C PHE A 341 -17.79 30.29 1.02
N THR A 342 -17.39 31.40 1.65
CA THR A 342 -16.90 32.57 0.91
C THR A 342 -15.45 32.37 0.47
N ALA A 343 -14.97 33.22 -0.45
CA ALA A 343 -13.57 33.19 -0.88
C ALA A 343 -12.61 33.46 0.30
N GLU A 344 -13.00 34.35 1.22
CA GLU A 344 -12.27 34.59 2.47
C GLU A 344 -12.21 33.35 3.36
N ASP A 345 -13.32 32.62 3.49
CA ASP A 345 -13.39 31.39 4.28
C ASP A 345 -12.51 30.29 3.68
N LEU A 346 -12.55 30.09 2.35
CA LEU A 346 -11.70 29.14 1.63
C LEU A 346 -10.21 29.50 1.77
N THR A 347 -9.87 30.78 1.69
CA THR A 347 -8.48 31.23 1.90
C THR A 347 -8.01 30.97 3.33
N GLN A 348 -8.89 31.14 4.31
CA GLN A 348 -8.60 30.82 5.70
C GLN A 348 -8.45 29.30 5.92
N ALA A 349 -9.29 28.48 5.28
CA ALA A 349 -9.19 27.03 5.31
C ALA A 349 -7.85 26.56 4.73
N ALA A 350 -7.52 27.02 3.51
CA ALA A 350 -6.24 26.75 2.87
C ALA A 350 -5.05 27.12 3.76
N GLY A 351 -5.10 28.28 4.41
CA GLY A 351 -4.02 28.73 5.31
C GLY A 351 -3.79 27.85 6.56
N LYS A 352 -4.67 26.88 6.84
CA LYS A 352 -4.50 25.89 7.92
C LYS A 352 -3.97 24.54 7.43
N MET A 353 -4.02 24.29 6.12
CA MET A 353 -3.69 23.01 5.52
C MET A 353 -2.19 22.85 5.32
N SER A 354 -1.73 21.61 5.43
CA SER A 354 -0.43 21.15 4.95
C SER A 354 -0.50 20.79 3.45
N ASN A 355 0.66 20.57 2.83
CA ASN A 355 0.71 20.09 1.44
C ASN A 355 0.05 18.70 1.31
N ASP A 356 0.30 17.82 2.29
CA ASP A 356 -0.23 16.47 2.32
C ASP A 356 -1.76 16.50 2.47
N ASP A 357 -2.30 17.44 3.26
CA ASP A 357 -3.75 17.60 3.46
C ASP A 357 -4.42 17.83 2.10
N VAL A 358 -3.90 18.76 1.29
CA VAL A 358 -4.49 19.13 -0.01
C VAL A 358 -4.32 18.02 -1.06
N GLN A 359 -3.21 17.29 -1.05
CA GLN A 359 -2.96 16.21 -2.02
C GLN A 359 -3.93 15.03 -1.89
N THR A 360 -4.65 14.93 -0.76
CA THR A 360 -5.71 13.92 -0.57
C THR A 360 -7.09 14.37 -1.06
N MET A 361 -7.25 15.65 -1.44
CA MET A 361 -8.50 16.18 -1.99
C MET A 361 -8.70 15.73 -3.43
N ASP A 362 -9.95 15.68 -3.88
CA ASP A 362 -10.26 15.56 -5.30
C ASP A 362 -9.95 16.87 -6.06
N GLY A 363 -9.72 16.75 -7.37
CA GLY A 363 -9.32 17.87 -8.21
C GLY A 363 -10.37 18.98 -8.30
N GLU A 364 -11.67 18.65 -8.32
CA GLU A 364 -12.74 19.63 -8.33
C GLU A 364 -12.76 20.46 -7.04
N SER A 365 -12.61 19.83 -5.88
CA SER A 365 -12.54 20.52 -4.59
C SER A 365 -11.27 21.36 -4.46
N ALA A 366 -10.12 20.85 -4.91
CA ALA A 366 -8.86 21.60 -4.97
C ALA A 366 -8.99 22.83 -5.88
N ALA A 367 -9.69 22.71 -7.01
CA ALA A 367 -9.94 23.81 -7.92
C ALA A 367 -10.80 24.92 -7.29
N VAL A 368 -11.87 24.56 -6.56
CA VAL A 368 -12.72 25.53 -5.84
C VAL A 368 -11.92 26.22 -4.73
N LEU A 369 -11.12 25.46 -3.98
CA LEU A 369 -10.26 26.01 -2.93
C LEU A 369 -9.26 27.02 -3.50
N LEU A 370 -8.60 26.68 -4.61
CA LEU A 370 -7.66 27.56 -5.29
C LEU A 370 -8.35 28.80 -5.89
N GLU A 371 -9.54 28.66 -6.46
CA GLU A 371 -10.33 29.80 -6.95
C GLU A 371 -10.66 30.79 -5.82
N GLY A 372 -11.03 30.28 -4.64
CA GLY A 372 -11.23 31.08 -3.43
C GLY A 372 -9.98 31.88 -3.05
N VAL A 373 -8.82 31.21 -3.00
CA VAL A 373 -7.52 31.85 -2.71
C VAL A 373 -7.20 32.93 -3.73
N ILE A 374 -7.31 32.63 -5.03
CA ILE A 374 -7.02 33.58 -6.12
C ILE A 374 -7.93 34.81 -6.05
N THR A 375 -9.19 34.63 -5.65
CA THR A 375 -10.17 35.72 -5.54
C THR A 375 -9.82 36.72 -4.44
N VAL A 376 -9.21 36.27 -3.35
CA VAL A 376 -8.86 37.11 -2.20
C VAL A 376 -7.49 37.77 -2.36
N MET A 377 -6.52 37.07 -2.94
CA MET A 377 -5.14 37.55 -3.02
C MET A 377 -4.96 38.68 -4.07
N GLU A 378 -4.11 39.66 -3.75
CA GLU A 378 -3.79 40.68 -4.75
C GLU A 378 -2.93 40.09 -5.88
N PRO A 379 -3.01 40.62 -7.12
CA PRO A 379 -2.17 40.17 -8.21
C PRO A 379 -0.68 40.21 -7.85
N GLY A 380 0.00 39.07 -7.97
CA GLY A 380 1.41 38.91 -7.60
C GLY A 380 1.65 38.50 -6.15
N GLU A 381 0.61 38.32 -5.32
CA GLU A 381 0.75 37.83 -3.95
C GLU A 381 0.66 36.30 -3.82
N LEU A 382 0.05 35.63 -4.80
CA LEU A 382 -0.11 34.18 -4.81
C LEU A 382 1.23 33.46 -4.62
N GLY A 383 1.30 32.55 -3.66
CA GLY A 383 2.48 31.74 -3.39
C GLY A 383 3.66 32.49 -2.76
N ASN A 384 3.46 33.71 -2.25
CA ASN A 384 4.54 34.47 -1.61
C ASN A 384 5.09 33.72 -0.38
N LYS A 385 6.41 33.56 -0.32
CA LYS A 385 7.10 32.87 0.79
C LYS A 385 6.73 33.49 2.15
N GLY A 386 6.24 32.65 3.06
CA GLY A 386 5.80 33.05 4.40
C GLY A 386 4.37 33.59 4.48
N SER A 387 3.62 33.55 3.37
CA SER A 387 2.16 33.71 3.38
C SER A 387 1.50 32.46 3.92
N ALA A 388 0.24 32.56 4.35
CA ALA A 388 -0.53 31.40 4.79
C ALA A 388 -0.74 30.39 3.65
N VAL A 389 -0.85 30.89 2.41
CA VAL A 389 -0.87 30.09 1.19
C VAL A 389 0.38 30.41 0.39
N ASP A 390 1.42 29.59 0.57
CA ASP A 390 2.71 29.75 -0.11
C ASP A 390 2.79 28.92 -1.40
N ALA A 391 3.92 29.03 -2.12
CA ALA A 391 4.08 28.37 -3.41
C ALA A 391 4.01 26.84 -3.32
N GLY A 392 4.43 26.26 -2.20
CA GLY A 392 4.33 24.81 -1.96
C GLY A 392 2.88 24.37 -1.81
N LEU A 393 2.07 25.12 -1.03
CA LEU A 393 0.66 24.79 -0.89
C LEU A 393 -0.11 24.97 -2.20
N VAL A 394 0.17 26.03 -2.96
CA VAL A 394 -0.45 26.23 -4.28
C VAL A 394 -0.01 25.12 -5.25
N ALA A 395 1.24 24.67 -5.18
CA ALA A 395 1.71 23.52 -5.98
C ALA A 395 0.98 22.23 -5.60
N ALA A 396 0.74 21.98 -4.31
CA ALA A 396 -0.06 20.85 -3.86
C ALA A 396 -1.51 20.91 -4.38
N MET A 397 -2.14 22.10 -4.36
CA MET A 397 -3.48 22.29 -4.94
C MET A 397 -3.49 21.99 -6.43
N LEU A 398 -2.52 22.53 -7.17
CA LEU A 398 -2.40 22.30 -8.61
C LEU A 398 -2.15 20.82 -8.91
N GLY A 399 -1.31 20.14 -8.13
CA GLY A 399 -1.00 18.72 -8.32
C GLY A 399 -2.14 17.76 -8.01
N ALA A 400 -3.19 18.21 -7.32
CA ALA A 400 -4.42 17.44 -7.11
C ALA A 400 -5.43 17.60 -8.27
N MET A 401 -5.22 18.60 -9.14
CA MET A 401 -6.11 18.96 -10.23
C MET A 401 -5.68 18.28 -11.54
N ASP A 402 -6.63 18.07 -12.47
CA ASP A 402 -6.27 17.64 -13.81
C ASP A 402 -5.77 18.81 -14.68
N ALA A 403 -5.10 18.50 -15.80
CA ALA A 403 -4.54 19.50 -16.70
C ALA A 403 -5.56 20.56 -17.15
N SER A 404 -6.83 20.18 -17.38
CA SER A 404 -7.86 21.13 -17.83
C SER A 404 -8.32 22.06 -16.71
N GLN A 405 -8.41 21.56 -15.48
CA GLN A 405 -8.66 22.35 -14.28
C GLN A 405 -7.52 23.35 -14.03
N VAL A 406 -6.25 22.91 -14.12
CA VAL A 406 -5.08 23.80 -13.96
C VAL A 406 -5.13 24.95 -14.96
N GLN A 407 -5.35 24.65 -16.25
CA GLN A 407 -5.44 25.67 -17.30
C GLN A 407 -6.62 26.62 -17.12
N ALA A 408 -7.71 26.18 -16.50
CA ALA A 408 -8.87 27.01 -16.22
C ALA A 408 -8.65 27.92 -14.99
N ALA A 409 -7.93 27.43 -13.98
CA ALA A 409 -7.75 28.11 -12.70
C ALA A 409 -6.73 29.26 -12.74
N ILE A 410 -5.61 29.09 -13.46
CA ILE A 410 -4.51 30.06 -13.46
C ILE A 410 -4.24 30.67 -14.85
N THR A 411 -4.04 31.98 -14.87
CA THR A 411 -3.65 32.70 -16.09
C THR A 411 -2.15 32.55 -16.37
N PRO A 412 -1.69 32.70 -17.63
CA PRO A 412 -0.26 32.63 -17.96
C PRO A 412 0.64 33.55 -17.12
N GLU A 413 0.15 34.75 -16.79
CA GLU A 413 0.87 35.73 -15.97
C GLU A 413 1.00 35.26 -14.52
N MET A 414 -0.06 34.65 -13.97
CA MET A 414 -0.04 34.05 -12.63
C MET A 414 0.83 32.81 -12.58
N THR A 415 0.78 31.97 -13.62
CA THR A 415 1.61 30.77 -13.73
C THR A 415 3.10 31.14 -13.73
N ALA A 416 3.51 32.14 -14.51
CA ALA A 416 4.90 32.58 -14.54
C ALA A 416 5.36 33.18 -13.20
N ASP A 417 4.52 33.99 -12.55
CA ASP A 417 4.82 34.58 -11.25
C ASP A 417 4.91 33.51 -10.14
N LEU A 418 3.99 32.55 -10.12
CA LEU A 418 4.00 31.43 -9.18
C LEU A 418 5.22 30.52 -9.41
N ALA A 419 5.49 30.13 -10.66
CA ALA A 419 6.62 29.28 -11.00
C ALA A 419 7.97 29.92 -10.59
N GLY A 420 8.08 31.25 -10.67
CA GLY A 420 9.26 31.97 -10.20
C GLY A 420 9.43 31.99 -8.67
N LYS A 421 8.38 31.64 -7.91
CA LYS A 421 8.40 31.54 -6.44
C LYS A 421 8.62 30.10 -5.95
N MET A 422 8.42 29.10 -6.81
CA MET A 422 8.54 27.68 -6.45
C MET A 422 10.01 27.24 -6.32
N GLU A 423 10.33 26.62 -5.20
CA GLU A 423 11.56 25.86 -5.03
C GLU A 423 11.42 24.47 -5.68
N ALA A 424 12.54 23.77 -5.91
CA ALA A 424 12.50 22.44 -6.53
C ALA A 424 11.66 21.42 -5.73
N SER A 425 11.58 21.60 -4.40
CA SER A 425 10.71 20.79 -3.53
C SER A 425 9.24 21.09 -3.72
N ASP A 426 8.87 22.33 -4.07
CA ASP A 426 7.48 22.71 -4.29
C ASP A 426 7.01 22.15 -5.63
N VAL A 427 7.87 22.21 -6.64
CA VAL A 427 7.61 21.61 -7.95
C VAL A 427 7.34 20.11 -7.84
N ALA A 428 8.05 19.41 -6.95
CA ALA A 428 7.86 17.98 -6.71
C ALA A 428 6.47 17.60 -6.15
N LEU A 429 5.64 18.58 -5.75
CA LEU A 429 4.26 18.36 -5.31
C LEU A 429 3.26 18.31 -6.48
N LEU A 430 3.66 18.75 -7.67
CA LEU A 430 2.88 18.66 -8.89
C LEU A 430 2.95 17.24 -9.45
N ASP A 431 1.89 16.81 -10.14
CA ASP A 431 1.94 15.65 -11.01
C ASP A 431 2.41 16.01 -12.45
N SER A 432 2.59 14.98 -13.29
CA SER A 432 3.07 15.14 -14.67
C SER A 432 2.14 16.04 -15.50
N ASP A 433 0.82 15.82 -15.38
CA ASP A 433 -0.20 16.52 -16.16
C ASP A 433 -0.33 17.99 -15.74
N SER A 434 -0.26 18.28 -14.45
CA SER A 434 -0.29 19.64 -13.89
C SER A 434 0.98 20.40 -14.23
N ALA A 435 2.14 19.74 -14.18
CA ALA A 435 3.40 20.32 -14.61
C ALA A 435 3.36 20.67 -16.10
N ALA A 436 2.88 19.75 -16.94
CA ALA A 436 2.67 19.99 -18.37
C ALA A 436 1.70 21.16 -18.62
N ALA A 437 0.57 21.18 -17.92
CA ALA A 437 -0.44 22.24 -18.02
C ALA A 437 0.11 23.61 -17.60
N MET A 438 0.93 23.67 -16.54
CA MET A 438 1.63 24.89 -16.14
C MET A 438 2.64 25.33 -17.19
N MET A 439 3.45 24.41 -17.72
CA MET A 439 4.42 24.70 -18.78
C MET A 439 3.74 25.22 -20.05
N ASP A 440 2.62 24.60 -20.47
CA ASP A 440 1.83 25.02 -21.62
C ASP A 440 1.20 26.41 -21.40
N SER A 441 0.63 26.65 -20.21
CA SER A 441 0.00 27.93 -19.85
C SER A 441 1.00 29.10 -19.86
N MET A 442 2.19 28.94 -19.27
CA MET A 442 3.20 30.01 -19.25
C MET A 442 4.05 30.09 -20.52
N GLY A 443 4.25 28.96 -21.20
CA GLY A 443 5.19 28.76 -22.30
C GLY A 443 6.63 28.54 -21.84
N ALA A 444 7.33 27.59 -22.47
CA ALA A 444 8.69 27.19 -22.12
C ALA A 444 9.72 28.34 -22.08
N GLY A 445 9.63 29.29 -23.01
CA GLY A 445 10.51 30.46 -23.01
C GLY A 445 10.32 31.37 -21.78
N ALA A 446 9.08 31.47 -21.27
CA ALA A 446 8.81 32.20 -20.04
C ALA A 446 9.28 31.39 -18.83
N ALA A 447 9.11 30.06 -18.83
CA ALA A 447 9.59 29.17 -17.77
C ALA A 447 11.11 29.32 -17.55
N VAL A 448 11.90 29.36 -18.63
CA VAL A 448 13.36 29.58 -18.57
C VAL A 448 13.74 30.93 -17.92
N GLY A 449 12.91 31.96 -18.11
CA GLY A 449 13.15 33.28 -17.54
C GLY A 449 12.63 33.46 -16.11
N ALA A 450 11.56 32.74 -15.76
CA ALA A 450 10.88 32.85 -14.48
C ALA A 450 11.50 31.94 -13.41
N MET A 451 11.81 30.69 -13.77
CA MET A 451 12.24 29.65 -12.82
C MET A 451 13.76 29.64 -12.62
N GLY A 452 14.21 29.26 -11.42
CA GLY A 452 15.60 28.90 -11.20
C GLY A 452 15.95 27.56 -11.85
N GLN A 453 17.24 27.35 -12.20
CA GLN A 453 17.69 26.13 -12.91
C GLN A 453 17.27 24.83 -12.22
N ASN A 454 17.36 24.77 -10.88
CA ASN A 454 16.96 23.58 -10.13
C ASN A 454 15.45 23.33 -10.15
N SER A 455 14.63 24.40 -10.04
CA SER A 455 13.17 24.28 -10.13
C SER A 455 12.73 23.92 -11.55
N LEU A 456 13.39 24.48 -12.58
CA LEU A 456 13.15 24.13 -13.98
C LEU A 456 13.53 22.67 -14.28
N ALA A 457 14.66 22.21 -13.75
CA ALA A 457 15.06 20.81 -13.86
C ALA A 457 14.07 19.88 -13.15
N ALA A 458 13.60 20.26 -11.95
CA ALA A 458 12.57 19.51 -11.25
C ALA A 458 11.26 19.46 -12.04
N MET A 459 10.86 20.57 -12.67
CA MET A 459 9.63 20.67 -13.48
C MET A 459 9.67 19.71 -14.67
N ILE A 460 10.81 19.62 -15.35
CA ILE A 460 11.03 18.62 -16.38
C ILE A 460 11.06 17.21 -15.80
N GLY A 461 11.73 17.03 -14.65
CA GLY A 461 11.94 15.73 -14.04
C GLY A 461 10.65 15.03 -13.62
N ILE A 462 9.60 15.77 -13.25
CA ILE A 462 8.30 15.20 -12.89
C ILE A 462 7.40 14.92 -14.10
N MET A 463 7.66 15.55 -15.26
CA MET A 463 6.91 15.28 -16.48
C MET A 463 7.35 13.95 -17.08
N ASP A 464 6.40 13.11 -17.48
CA ASP A 464 6.69 11.92 -18.27
C ASP A 464 7.09 12.26 -19.72
N GLY A 465 7.60 11.27 -20.45
CA GLY A 465 8.10 11.50 -21.81
C GLY A 465 7.00 11.97 -22.78
N GLN A 466 5.77 11.48 -22.62
CA GLN A 466 4.65 11.91 -23.45
C GLN A 466 4.31 13.38 -23.19
N ALA A 467 4.14 13.76 -21.91
CA ALA A 467 3.90 15.12 -21.48
C ALA A 467 4.97 16.08 -22.01
N ILE A 468 6.26 15.70 -21.95
CA ILE A 468 7.37 16.48 -22.51
C ILE A 468 7.20 16.67 -24.02
N THR A 469 6.96 15.59 -24.78
CA THR A 469 6.86 15.68 -26.25
C THR A 469 5.61 16.43 -26.74
N GLU A 470 4.52 16.40 -25.99
CA GLU A 470 3.30 17.14 -26.31
C GLU A 470 3.41 18.63 -25.95
N THR A 471 4.13 18.94 -24.88
CA THR A 471 4.28 20.32 -24.37
C THR A 471 5.41 21.09 -25.05
N LEU A 472 6.53 20.42 -25.37
CA LEU A 472 7.73 21.09 -25.87
C LEU A 472 7.92 20.88 -27.38
N ASP A 473 7.93 21.99 -28.12
CA ASP A 473 8.48 22.00 -29.47
C ASP A 473 10.02 22.05 -29.45
N ALA A 474 10.64 21.86 -30.62
CA ALA A 474 12.10 21.83 -30.73
C ALA A 474 12.79 23.11 -30.21
N ALA A 475 12.15 24.28 -30.40
CA ALA A 475 12.70 25.55 -29.91
C ALA A 475 12.62 25.65 -28.39
N SER A 476 11.51 25.19 -27.81
CA SER A 476 11.25 25.14 -26.37
C SER A 476 12.18 24.15 -25.67
N ALA A 477 12.31 22.94 -26.22
CA ALA A 477 13.27 21.94 -25.74
C ALA A 477 14.71 22.48 -25.78
N GLY A 478 15.09 23.18 -26.87
CA GLY A 478 16.37 23.87 -27.00
C GLY A 478 16.61 24.93 -25.94
N ALA A 479 15.61 25.78 -25.69
CA ALA A 479 15.70 26.82 -24.67
C ALA A 479 15.85 26.23 -23.26
N ILE A 480 15.11 25.17 -22.94
CA ILE A 480 15.19 24.50 -21.64
C ILE A 480 16.54 23.79 -21.48
N ALA A 481 16.94 22.95 -22.44
CA ALA A 481 18.24 22.26 -22.40
C ALA A 481 19.41 23.24 -22.30
N GLY A 482 19.35 24.35 -23.03
CA GLY A 482 20.37 25.40 -22.99
C GLY A 482 20.39 26.20 -21.68
N ALA A 483 19.29 26.23 -20.92
CA ALA A 483 19.22 26.91 -19.63
C ALA A 483 19.74 26.07 -18.45
N LEU A 484 19.72 24.75 -18.59
CA LEU A 484 20.14 23.80 -17.55
C LEU A 484 21.66 23.60 -17.54
N SER A 485 22.22 23.34 -16.36
CA SER A 485 23.64 22.94 -16.22
C SER A 485 23.84 21.46 -16.57
N GLN A 486 25.10 21.04 -16.75
CA GLN A 486 25.45 19.62 -16.90
C GLN A 486 24.87 18.78 -15.75
N ASP A 487 25.09 19.21 -14.50
CA ASP A 487 24.59 18.50 -13.32
C ASP A 487 23.06 18.40 -13.32
N ASN A 488 22.35 19.45 -13.75
CA ASN A 488 20.89 19.41 -13.84
C ASN A 488 20.42 18.43 -14.92
N LEU A 489 21.01 18.47 -16.11
CA LEU A 489 20.66 17.55 -17.21
C LEU A 489 20.99 16.10 -16.84
N GLN A 490 22.11 15.87 -16.16
CA GLN A 490 22.51 14.55 -15.67
C GLN A 490 21.57 14.03 -14.58
N SER A 491 20.98 14.92 -13.78
CA SER A 491 20.03 14.53 -12.72
C SER A 491 18.62 14.23 -13.22
N LEU A 492 18.34 14.44 -14.51
CA LEU A 492 17.07 14.03 -15.11
C LEU A 492 17.00 12.51 -15.25
N GLY A 493 15.80 11.94 -15.22
CA GLY A 493 15.62 10.54 -15.56
C GLY A 493 15.90 10.28 -17.05
N ALA A 494 16.30 9.05 -17.39
CA ALA A 494 16.65 8.67 -18.75
C ALA A 494 15.53 8.94 -19.76
N GLU A 495 14.28 8.70 -19.38
CA GLU A 495 13.10 8.98 -20.21
C GLU A 495 12.94 10.49 -20.49
N GLN A 496 13.06 11.33 -19.46
CA GLN A 496 12.92 12.78 -19.58
C GLN A 496 14.05 13.38 -20.42
N ALA A 497 15.29 12.96 -20.17
CA ALA A 497 16.46 13.38 -20.93
C ALA A 497 16.36 12.96 -22.41
N ALA A 498 15.89 11.73 -22.68
CA ALA A 498 15.68 11.25 -24.03
C ALA A 498 14.49 11.93 -24.72
N SER A 499 13.43 12.28 -23.98
CA SER A 499 12.27 12.99 -24.53
C SER A 499 12.61 14.42 -24.93
N ILE A 500 13.39 15.14 -24.09
CA ILE A 500 13.99 16.42 -24.47
C ILE A 500 14.93 16.23 -25.67
N GLY A 501 15.83 15.25 -25.60
CA GLY A 501 16.78 14.94 -26.66
C GLY A 501 16.09 14.61 -27.99
N GLY A 502 14.97 13.90 -27.95
CA GLY A 502 14.16 13.57 -29.13
C GLY A 502 13.40 14.77 -29.69
N ALA A 503 12.98 15.70 -28.82
CA ALA A 503 12.36 16.96 -29.24
C ALA A 503 13.38 17.94 -29.86
N LEU A 504 14.66 17.87 -29.45
CA LEU A 504 15.74 18.66 -30.02
C LEU A 504 16.06 18.24 -31.47
N GLY A 505 15.99 19.21 -32.40
CA GLY A 505 16.57 19.04 -33.72
C GLY A 505 18.09 19.12 -33.69
N ALA A 506 18.75 18.58 -34.73
CA ALA A 506 20.21 18.61 -34.86
C ALA A 506 20.79 20.04 -34.76
N ASP A 507 20.08 21.04 -35.31
CA ASP A 507 20.48 22.45 -35.20
C ASP A 507 20.46 22.93 -33.74
N GLN A 508 19.45 22.55 -32.95
CA GLN A 508 19.36 22.93 -31.54
C GLN A 508 20.41 22.23 -30.68
N PHE A 509 20.73 20.95 -30.97
CA PHE A 509 21.84 20.26 -30.31
C PHE A 509 23.18 20.97 -30.50
N SER A 510 23.40 21.57 -31.68
CA SER A 510 24.63 22.31 -31.96
C SER A 510 24.75 23.63 -31.21
N GLU A 511 23.65 24.13 -30.63
CA GLU A 511 23.61 25.34 -29.81
C GLU A 511 23.91 25.05 -28.32
N LEU A 512 23.90 23.77 -27.91
CA LEU A 512 24.26 23.35 -26.55
C LEU A 512 25.79 23.37 -26.35
N SER A 513 26.23 23.50 -25.10
CA SER A 513 27.63 23.25 -24.75
C SER A 513 27.96 21.76 -24.73
N SER A 514 29.25 21.42 -24.84
CA SER A 514 29.74 20.04 -24.68
C SER A 514 29.29 19.45 -23.34
N ASP A 515 29.43 20.22 -22.26
CA ASP A 515 29.02 19.82 -20.91
C ASP A 515 27.50 19.52 -20.82
N GLN A 516 26.67 20.30 -21.53
CA GLN A 516 25.21 20.08 -21.56
C GLN A 516 24.84 18.82 -22.34
N ALA A 517 25.43 18.63 -23.53
CA ALA A 517 25.25 17.42 -24.31
C ALA A 517 25.73 16.19 -23.53
N ALA A 518 26.86 16.29 -22.82
CA ALA A 518 27.40 15.22 -21.99
C ALA A 518 26.52 14.91 -20.78
N GLY A 519 26.01 15.94 -20.09
CA GLY A 519 25.06 15.77 -18.98
C GLY A 519 23.80 15.03 -19.42
N MET A 520 23.22 15.43 -20.55
CA MET A 520 22.02 14.78 -21.12
C MET A 520 22.31 13.34 -21.55
N ALA A 521 23.42 13.09 -22.25
CA ALA A 521 23.81 11.74 -22.65
C ALA A 521 24.06 10.83 -21.44
N SER A 522 24.62 11.38 -20.36
CA SER A 522 24.86 10.67 -19.10
C SER A 522 23.55 10.28 -18.40
N ALA A 523 22.54 11.15 -18.40
CA ALA A 523 21.20 10.79 -17.90
C ALA A 523 20.55 9.67 -18.72
N ILE A 524 20.63 9.73 -20.06
CA ILE A 524 20.09 8.69 -20.93
C ILE A 524 20.83 7.35 -20.73
N ALA A 525 22.11 7.38 -20.35
CA ALA A 525 22.91 6.18 -20.12
C ALA A 525 22.39 5.27 -18.99
N GLU A 526 21.49 5.75 -18.11
CA GLU A 526 20.80 4.91 -17.13
C GLU A 526 19.83 3.91 -17.79
N ASP A 527 19.25 4.27 -18.94
CA ASP A 527 18.49 3.37 -19.82
C ASP A 527 18.86 3.63 -21.29
N PRO A 528 19.96 3.03 -21.80
CA PRO A 528 20.44 3.25 -23.16
C PRO A 528 19.40 2.95 -24.24
N GLY A 529 18.41 2.11 -23.95
CA GLY A 529 17.34 1.74 -24.89
C GLY A 529 16.54 2.95 -25.39
N GLN A 530 16.46 4.02 -24.59
CA GLN A 530 15.77 5.26 -24.95
C GLN A 530 16.35 5.91 -26.21
N VAL A 531 17.65 5.76 -26.47
CA VAL A 531 18.32 6.30 -27.67
C VAL A 531 17.73 5.75 -28.96
N LEU A 532 17.23 4.51 -28.95
CA LEU A 532 16.65 3.88 -30.12
C LEU A 532 15.31 4.51 -30.54
N GLY A 533 14.66 5.24 -29.63
CA GLY A 533 13.48 6.05 -29.92
C GLY A 533 13.79 7.41 -30.53
N MET A 534 15.06 7.85 -30.51
CA MET A 534 15.48 9.16 -31.00
C MET A 534 15.76 9.14 -32.50
N ALA A 535 15.68 10.32 -33.13
CA ALA A 535 16.09 10.48 -34.53
C ALA A 535 17.61 10.32 -34.67
N ALA A 536 18.07 9.62 -35.71
CA ALA A 536 19.48 9.36 -35.97
C ALA A 536 20.31 10.65 -36.06
N GLU A 537 19.74 11.72 -36.63
CA GLU A 537 20.38 13.03 -36.72
C GLU A 537 20.54 13.70 -35.35
N SER A 538 19.57 13.53 -34.44
CA SER A 538 19.63 14.04 -33.08
C SER A 538 20.69 13.30 -32.24
N VAL A 539 20.78 11.97 -32.39
CA VAL A 539 21.83 11.16 -31.76
C VAL A 539 23.22 11.58 -32.29
N ALA A 540 23.35 11.73 -33.60
CA ALA A 540 24.59 12.18 -34.23
C ALA A 540 25.02 13.58 -33.77
N ALA A 541 24.06 14.51 -33.68
CA ALA A 541 24.31 15.87 -33.21
C ALA A 541 24.74 15.88 -31.74
N MET A 542 24.08 15.08 -30.87
CA MET A 542 24.47 14.92 -29.47
C MET A 542 25.92 14.44 -29.33
N VAL A 543 26.28 13.36 -30.04
CA VAL A 543 27.65 12.81 -30.04
C VAL A 543 28.66 13.83 -30.56
N SER A 544 28.30 14.62 -31.57
CA SER A 544 29.20 15.61 -32.17
C SER A 544 29.38 16.87 -31.31
N THR A 545 28.41 17.19 -30.45
CA THR A 545 28.47 18.34 -29.55
C THR A 545 29.30 18.04 -28.28
N MET A 546 29.33 16.78 -27.84
CA MET A 546 30.13 16.33 -26.68
C MET A 546 31.64 16.37 -26.96
N GLU A 547 32.46 16.33 -25.91
CA GLU A 547 33.87 16.00 -26.10
C GLU A 547 34.03 14.49 -26.31
N ALA A 548 35.03 14.10 -27.12
CA ALA A 548 35.31 12.68 -27.37
C ALA A 548 35.56 11.92 -26.06
N SER A 549 36.27 12.49 -25.08
CA SER A 549 36.47 11.85 -23.78
C SER A 549 35.19 11.64 -22.97
N ASP A 550 34.19 12.50 -23.13
CA ASP A 550 32.90 12.34 -22.45
C ASP A 550 32.08 11.21 -23.08
N LEU A 551 32.24 10.96 -24.38
CA LEU A 551 31.63 9.81 -25.06
C LEU A 551 32.12 8.49 -24.45
N GLY A 552 33.42 8.37 -24.17
CA GLY A 552 33.98 7.18 -23.52
C GLY A 552 33.51 7.00 -22.08
N ALA A 553 33.22 8.10 -21.38
CA ALA A 553 32.71 8.06 -20.01
C ALA A 553 31.29 7.48 -19.90
N LEU A 554 30.51 7.42 -20.99
CA LEU A 554 29.16 6.82 -21.02
C LEU A 554 29.17 5.29 -20.93
N GLY A 555 30.32 4.66 -21.21
CA GLY A 555 30.47 3.20 -21.19
C GLY A 555 29.99 2.49 -22.47
N SER A 556 30.38 1.21 -22.59
CA SER A 556 30.21 0.42 -23.82
C SER A 556 28.75 0.21 -24.25
N ASP A 557 27.86 0.07 -23.27
CA ASP A 557 26.44 -0.23 -23.54
C ASP A 557 25.73 0.97 -24.15
N MET A 558 25.97 2.16 -23.58
CA MET A 558 25.42 3.42 -24.10
C MET A 558 26.04 3.78 -25.45
N VAL A 559 27.37 3.78 -25.58
CA VAL A 559 28.07 4.08 -26.84
C VAL A 559 27.65 3.11 -27.95
N GLY A 560 27.54 1.81 -27.65
CA GLY A 560 27.07 0.82 -28.61
C GLY A 560 25.63 1.07 -29.05
N THR A 561 24.77 1.50 -28.14
CA THR A 561 23.36 1.83 -28.47
C THR A 561 23.25 3.13 -29.27
N MET A 562 24.06 4.15 -28.96
CA MET A 562 24.17 5.37 -29.77
C MET A 562 24.62 5.06 -31.20
N MET A 563 25.65 4.23 -31.37
CA MET A 563 26.10 3.82 -32.71
C MET A 563 25.03 3.01 -33.45
N ALA A 564 24.24 2.20 -32.73
CA ALA A 564 23.12 1.46 -33.32
C ALA A 564 21.93 2.37 -33.70
N GLY A 565 21.76 3.50 -33.00
CA GLY A 565 20.75 4.52 -33.30
C GLY A 565 21.11 5.45 -34.46
N MET A 566 22.36 5.41 -34.93
CA MET A 566 22.85 6.21 -36.07
C MET A 566 22.84 5.39 -37.36
N ASP A 567 22.46 6.03 -38.47
CA ASP A 567 22.59 5.46 -39.80
C ASP A 567 24.02 5.57 -40.34
N ALA A 568 24.32 4.83 -41.42
CA ALA A 568 25.66 4.74 -41.99
C ALA A 568 26.23 6.08 -42.50
N GLU A 569 25.36 7.04 -42.83
CA GLU A 569 25.76 8.39 -43.24
C GLU A 569 26.31 9.15 -42.03
N GLN A 570 25.55 9.20 -40.94
CA GLN A 570 25.90 9.86 -39.69
C GLN A 570 27.15 9.23 -39.06
N LEU A 571 27.28 7.90 -39.07
CA LEU A 571 28.50 7.22 -38.62
C LEU A 571 29.73 7.60 -39.46
N GLY A 572 29.55 7.84 -40.76
CA GLY A 572 30.62 8.28 -41.65
C GLY A 572 31.03 9.74 -41.48
N GLU A 573 30.17 10.56 -40.87
CA GLU A 573 30.39 11.98 -40.62
C GLU A 573 31.04 12.27 -39.25
N MET A 574 31.15 11.27 -38.37
CA MET A 574 31.82 11.40 -37.08
C MET A 574 33.29 11.82 -37.22
N SER A 575 33.78 12.62 -36.27
CA SER A 575 35.20 12.95 -36.22
C SER A 575 36.04 11.71 -35.87
N ALA A 576 37.31 11.70 -36.31
CA ALA A 576 38.23 10.61 -36.03
C ALA A 576 38.43 10.39 -34.51
N ASP A 577 38.42 11.46 -33.72
CA ASP A 577 38.58 11.39 -32.27
C ASP A 577 37.37 10.70 -31.61
N HIS A 578 36.14 11.08 -31.98
CA HIS A 578 34.93 10.45 -31.45
C HIS A 578 34.80 8.98 -31.88
N MET A 579 35.14 8.67 -33.14
CA MET A 579 35.10 7.29 -33.64
C MET A 579 36.17 6.42 -32.95
N SER A 580 37.36 6.97 -32.70
CA SER A 580 38.42 6.28 -31.96
C SER A 580 37.98 5.97 -30.53
N GLU A 581 37.47 6.98 -29.80
CA GLU A 581 36.98 6.77 -28.44
C GLU A 581 35.83 5.77 -28.40
N ALA A 582 34.87 5.87 -29.33
CA ALA A 582 33.73 4.95 -29.38
C ALA A 582 34.16 3.49 -29.58
N MET A 583 35.13 3.26 -30.47
CA MET A 583 35.69 1.93 -30.74
C MET A 583 36.50 1.41 -29.54
N GLU A 584 37.30 2.26 -28.91
CA GLU A 584 38.05 1.93 -27.69
C GLU A 584 37.09 1.54 -26.55
N THR A 585 36.05 2.33 -26.35
CA THR A 585 35.03 2.13 -25.29
C THR A 585 34.23 0.86 -25.50
N MET A 586 33.87 0.51 -26.75
CA MET A 586 33.22 -0.76 -27.08
C MET A 586 34.15 -1.98 -26.95
N GLY A 587 35.43 -1.80 -26.60
CA GLY A 587 36.40 -2.88 -26.52
C GLY A 587 36.72 -3.47 -27.90
N ALA A 588 36.55 -2.69 -28.97
CA ALA A 588 37.05 -3.04 -30.29
C ALA A 588 38.58 -2.86 -30.31
N ASP A 589 39.29 -3.69 -29.55
CA ASP A 589 40.73 -3.84 -29.66
C ASP A 589 41.06 -4.50 -31.01
N LEU A 590 41.11 -3.64 -32.03
CA LEU A 590 41.61 -3.88 -33.37
C LEU A 590 42.93 -4.66 -33.43
N MET A 591 43.92 -4.14 -32.68
CA MET A 591 45.34 -4.27 -33.03
C MET A 591 46.34 -3.94 -31.88
N GLY A 592 45.92 -3.75 -30.62
CA GLY A 592 46.79 -3.24 -29.57
C GLY A 592 47.24 -1.78 -29.79
N GLU A 593 47.60 -1.07 -28.71
CA GLU A 593 48.07 0.33 -28.75
C GLU A 593 49.19 0.53 -29.80
N GLY A 594 48.87 1.07 -30.99
CA GLY A 594 49.87 1.57 -31.94
C GLY A 594 49.60 1.48 -33.44
N ALA A 595 48.70 0.60 -33.93
CA ALA A 595 48.61 0.35 -35.38
C ALA A 595 47.53 1.19 -36.10
N MET A 596 47.75 2.50 -36.24
CA MET A 596 46.88 3.38 -37.04
C MET A 596 47.17 3.34 -38.55
N ASP A 597 48.19 2.59 -38.99
CA ASP A 597 48.47 2.38 -40.41
C ASP A 597 48.90 0.92 -40.61
N PHE A 598 48.40 0.25 -41.66
CA PHE A 598 48.74 -1.14 -41.99
C PHE A 598 50.25 -1.35 -42.27
N THR A 599 51.05 -0.29 -42.17
CA THR A 599 52.51 -0.30 -42.24
C THR A 599 53.21 -0.91 -41.04
N GLU A 600 52.57 -0.96 -39.85
CA GLU A 600 53.20 -1.46 -38.61
C GLU A 600 52.64 -2.81 -38.11
N ILE A 601 51.98 -3.58 -38.97
CA ILE A 601 51.70 -4.98 -38.65
C ILE A 601 53.04 -5.74 -38.71
N GLU A 602 53.62 -6.09 -37.56
CA GLU A 602 54.70 -7.07 -37.53
C GLU A 602 54.19 -8.37 -38.16
N ALA A 603 54.86 -8.83 -39.22
CA ALA A 603 54.53 -10.09 -39.85
C ALA A 603 54.60 -11.19 -38.80
N ALA A 604 53.46 -11.82 -38.51
CA ALA A 604 53.41 -12.97 -37.63
C ALA A 604 54.46 -14.01 -38.09
N THR A 605 55.35 -14.42 -37.18
CA THR A 605 56.34 -15.47 -37.45
C THR A 605 55.59 -16.72 -37.87
N THR A 606 55.64 -17.04 -39.16
CA THR A 606 55.03 -18.27 -39.67
C THR A 606 55.98 -19.43 -39.42
N PHE A 607 55.44 -20.65 -39.36
CA PHE A 607 56.18 -21.90 -39.10
C PHE A 607 57.40 -22.14 -40.02
N LEU A 608 57.59 -21.33 -41.06
CA LEU A 608 58.75 -21.33 -41.96
C LEU A 608 59.98 -20.56 -41.41
N ASP A 609 59.82 -19.72 -40.38
CA ASP A 609 60.92 -18.95 -39.76
C ASP A 609 61.54 -19.64 -38.52
N GLU A 610 60.91 -20.66 -37.94
CA GLU A 610 61.39 -21.33 -36.71
C GLU A 610 62.18 -22.64 -36.95
N ALA A 611 62.35 -23.10 -38.20
CA ALA A 611 63.13 -24.30 -38.48
C ALA A 611 64.00 -24.14 -39.75
N PRO A 612 65.35 -24.09 -39.63
CA PRO A 612 66.20 -24.19 -40.80
C PRO A 612 65.99 -25.57 -41.45
N VAL A 613 65.38 -25.59 -42.63
CA VAL A 613 65.33 -26.78 -43.48
C VAL A 613 66.78 -27.10 -43.88
N GLU A 614 67.43 -28.01 -43.15
CA GLU A 614 68.74 -28.51 -43.55
C GLU A 614 68.62 -29.14 -44.95
N THR A 615 69.52 -28.77 -45.84
CA THR A 615 69.58 -29.34 -47.19
C THR A 615 69.79 -30.86 -47.07
N PRO A 616 68.91 -31.69 -47.66
CA PRO A 616 69.09 -33.14 -47.61
C PRO A 616 70.45 -33.50 -48.18
N SER A 617 71.19 -34.41 -47.55
CA SER A 617 72.52 -34.86 -48.00
C SER A 617 72.54 -35.33 -49.46
N ALA A 618 71.41 -35.82 -49.97
CA ALA A 618 71.21 -36.15 -51.38
C ALA A 618 71.39 -34.95 -52.34
N LEU A 619 71.11 -33.72 -51.91
CA LEU A 619 71.28 -32.48 -52.70
C LEU A 619 72.75 -32.03 -52.71
N SER A 620 73.47 -32.23 -51.60
CA SER A 620 74.92 -31.95 -51.48
C SER A 620 75.77 -32.92 -52.31
N ASP A 621 75.35 -34.18 -52.43
CA ASP A 621 75.98 -35.17 -53.31
C ASP A 621 75.68 -34.88 -54.80
N MET A 622 74.52 -34.29 -55.11
CA MET A 622 74.14 -33.91 -56.47
C MET A 622 74.89 -32.65 -56.97
N MET A 623 75.31 -31.75 -56.08
CA MET A 623 76.14 -30.58 -56.41
C MET A 623 77.63 -30.92 -56.59
N GLN A 624 78.11 -32.06 -56.08
CA GLN A 624 79.50 -32.53 -56.23
C GLN A 624 79.70 -33.52 -57.38
N ALA A 625 78.63 -33.95 -58.06
CA ALA A 625 78.72 -34.74 -59.28
C ALA A 625 79.18 -33.86 -60.46
N GLU A 626 80.27 -34.27 -61.14
CA GLU A 626 80.80 -33.62 -62.34
C GLU A 626 79.72 -33.51 -63.44
N GLY A 627 79.09 -32.34 -63.55
CA GLY A 627 78.08 -32.03 -64.57
C GLY A 627 77.02 -30.99 -64.20
N ALA A 628 76.83 -30.71 -62.90
CA ALA A 628 75.72 -29.85 -62.43
C ALA A 628 75.93 -28.33 -62.64
N SER A 629 77.15 -27.88 -62.96
CA SER A 629 77.43 -26.46 -63.28
C SER A 629 76.85 -25.99 -64.63
N SER A 630 76.23 -26.89 -65.40
CA SER A 630 75.59 -26.57 -66.68
C SER A 630 74.08 -26.37 -66.60
N PHE A 631 73.43 -26.61 -65.45
CA PHE A 631 71.98 -26.61 -65.32
C PHE A 631 71.35 -25.33 -64.72
N PHE A 632 72.14 -24.49 -64.02
CA PHE A 632 71.66 -23.22 -63.45
C PHE A 632 72.40 -22.00 -64.04
N GLY A 633 72.58 -22.03 -65.36
CA GLY A 633 73.00 -20.85 -66.12
C GLY A 633 71.87 -19.81 -66.20
N SER A 634 72.11 -18.67 -65.54
CA SER A 634 71.82 -17.34 -66.11
C SER A 634 70.36 -16.84 -66.19
N ALA A 635 69.44 -17.16 -65.28
CA ALA A 635 68.06 -16.65 -65.45
C ALA A 635 67.22 -16.27 -64.21
N LEU A 636 67.65 -16.39 -62.95
CA LEU A 636 66.66 -16.26 -61.86
C LEU A 636 66.87 -15.19 -60.77
N PHE A 637 67.95 -14.40 -60.76
CA PHE A 637 68.03 -13.21 -59.89
C PHE A 637 68.85 -12.10 -60.56
N GLY A 638 68.24 -11.48 -61.58
CA GLY A 638 68.64 -10.17 -62.08
C GLY A 638 68.04 -9.08 -61.20
N GLN A 639 68.90 -8.18 -60.75
CA GLN A 639 68.61 -6.98 -59.96
C GLN A 639 67.59 -6.06 -60.67
N SER A 640 66.52 -5.71 -59.96
CA SER A 640 66.09 -4.33 -59.66
C SER A 640 64.78 -4.38 -58.87
#